data_AF-A0A844GED1-F1
#
_entry.id   AF-A0A844GED1-F1
#
_cell.length_a   1.000
_cell.length_b   1.000
_cell.length_c   1.000
_cell.angle_alpha   90.00
_cell.angle_beta   90.00
_cell.angle_gamma   90.00
#
_symmetry.space_group_name_H-M   'P 1'
#
loop_
_entity.id
_entity.type
_entity.pdbx_description
1 polymer ?
#
loop_
_entity_poly.entity_id
_entity_poly.type
_entity_poly.pdbx_seq_one_letter_code
_entity_poly.pdbx_strand_id
1 'polypeptide(L)'
;MIPLHSHESEQSVIGAMLIDPRRLDDVLDVISSSDFYDPSHRTIFGAIEAVHLNKMPVDVVTVGEQLETRGELEAAGGYGYMADLAKNIPSAANVMRYVKIVNERSLRRRPGEPWRAADGFRDRSRGRRGADRIQHQGD
;
A
#
# COMPACT_ATOMS: atom_id res chain seq x y z
N MET A 1 15.96 3.88 -21.26
CA MET A 1 15.15 2.79 -20.66
C MET A 1 14.29 3.40 -19.56
N ILE A 2 12.96 3.26 -19.60
CA ILE A 2 12.08 3.74 -18.52
C ILE A 2 12.13 2.70 -17.38
N PRO A 3 12.48 3.07 -16.13
CA PRO A 3 12.56 2.12 -15.02
C PRO A 3 11.22 1.40 -14.77
N LEU A 4 11.26 0.08 -14.55
CA LEU A 4 10.09 -0.77 -14.26
C LEU A 4 9.56 -0.62 -12.82
N HIS A 5 10.04 0.39 -12.08
CA HIS A 5 9.60 0.76 -10.73
C HIS A 5 9.71 2.28 -10.55
N SER A 6 8.92 2.88 -9.67
CA SER A 6 9.03 4.30 -9.29
C SER A 6 9.19 4.38 -7.79
N HIS A 7 10.42 4.53 -7.32
CA HIS A 7 10.67 4.68 -5.88
C HIS A 7 9.90 5.90 -5.33
N GLU A 8 9.94 7.03 -6.02
CA GLU A 8 9.17 8.25 -5.66
C GLU A 8 7.65 8.01 -5.59
N SER A 9 7.06 7.23 -6.50
CA SER A 9 5.62 6.93 -6.43
C SER A 9 5.30 6.00 -5.26
N GLU A 10 6.16 5.01 -5.00
CA GLU A 10 5.99 4.12 -3.84
C GLU A 10 6.06 4.89 -2.52
N GLN A 11 7.06 5.77 -2.37
CA GLN A 11 7.20 6.66 -1.22
C GLN A 11 5.98 7.58 -1.07
N SER A 12 5.52 8.18 -2.17
CA SER A 12 4.35 9.06 -2.17
C SER A 12 3.07 8.34 -1.73
N VAL A 13 2.89 7.08 -2.13
CA VAL A 13 1.74 6.27 -1.72
C VAL A 13 1.78 5.99 -0.22
N ILE A 14 2.89 5.45 0.28
CA ILE A 14 3.03 5.09 1.71
C ILE A 14 2.89 6.34 2.56
N GLY A 15 3.61 7.40 2.23
CA GLY A 15 3.53 8.66 2.97
C GLY A 15 2.11 9.21 3.00
N ALA A 16 1.40 9.22 1.87
CA ALA A 16 0.03 9.73 1.82
C ALA A 16 -0.90 8.91 2.73
N MET A 17 -0.74 7.58 2.78
CA MET A 17 -1.52 6.71 3.68
C MET A 17 -1.24 6.97 5.16
N LEU A 18 0.00 7.34 5.51
CA LEU A 18 0.39 7.66 6.89
C LEU A 18 -0.10 9.04 7.37
N ILE A 19 -0.48 9.94 6.46
CA ILE A 19 -0.95 11.30 6.80
C ILE A 19 -2.46 11.45 6.64
N ASP A 20 -3.00 10.90 5.55
CA ASP A 20 -4.42 11.02 5.23
C ASP A 20 -5.04 9.62 5.10
N PRO A 21 -5.47 9.03 6.23
CA PRO A 21 -6.05 7.69 6.22
C PRO A 21 -7.40 7.63 5.49
N ARG A 22 -8.01 8.76 5.09
CA ARG A 22 -9.30 8.79 4.38
C ARG A 22 -9.24 8.15 3.00
N ARG A 23 -8.04 7.97 2.44
CA ARG A 23 -7.82 7.35 1.13
C ARG A 23 -7.35 5.90 1.23
N LEU A 24 -7.25 5.33 2.43
CA LEU A 24 -6.79 3.95 2.62
C LEU A 24 -7.61 2.97 1.82
N ASP A 25 -8.94 3.02 1.90
CA ASP A 25 -9.82 2.10 1.19
C ASP A 25 -9.61 2.20 -0.32
N ASP A 26 -9.60 3.42 -0.87
CA ASP A 26 -9.35 3.69 -2.29
C ASP A 26 -8.01 3.08 -2.76
N VAL A 27 -6.95 3.22 -1.97
CA VAL A 27 -5.60 2.69 -2.28
C VAL A 27 -5.56 1.16 -2.17
N LEU A 28 -6.16 0.63 -1.10
CA LEU A 28 -6.20 -0.79 -0.81
C LEU A 28 -7.10 -1.56 -1.80
N ASP A 29 -8.03 -0.91 -2.47
CA ASP A 29 -8.79 -1.50 -3.56
C ASP A 29 -7.97 -1.70 -4.83
N VAL A 30 -6.75 -1.16 -4.93
CA VAL A 30 -5.93 -1.20 -6.16
C VAL A 30 -4.72 -2.08 -6.03
N ILE A 31 -3.94 -1.83 -4.99
CA ILE A 31 -2.55 -2.30 -4.87
C ILE A 31 -2.35 -2.97 -3.53
N SER A 32 -1.56 -4.04 -3.57
CA SER A 32 -1.10 -4.84 -2.43
C SER A 32 0.33 -4.47 -2.09
N SER A 33 0.76 -4.92 -0.92
CA SER A 33 2.18 -5.06 -0.59
C SER A 33 2.98 -5.70 -1.74
N SER A 34 2.50 -6.77 -2.39
CA SER A 34 3.19 -7.41 -3.53
C SER A 34 3.42 -6.52 -4.77
N ASP A 35 2.70 -5.39 -4.89
CA ASP A 35 2.81 -4.48 -6.03
C ASP A 35 3.95 -3.45 -5.86
N PHE A 36 4.59 -3.40 -4.70
CA PHE A 36 5.80 -2.59 -4.46
C PHE A 36 7.04 -3.35 -4.92
N TYR A 37 7.97 -2.64 -5.56
CA TYR A 37 9.25 -3.21 -5.99
C TYR A 37 10.26 -3.24 -4.84
N ASP A 38 10.29 -2.19 -4.03
CA ASP A 38 11.19 -2.08 -2.89
C ASP A 38 10.76 -3.01 -1.74
N PRO A 39 11.64 -3.90 -1.24
CA PRO A 39 11.30 -4.79 -0.14
C PRO A 39 10.83 -4.07 1.13
N SER A 40 11.46 -2.96 1.50
CA SER A 40 11.09 -2.18 2.69
C SER A 40 9.70 -1.57 2.51
N HIS A 41 9.37 -1.09 1.32
CA HIS A 41 8.02 -0.61 1.02
C HIS A 41 6.98 -1.73 1.04
N ARG A 42 7.31 -2.94 0.56
CA ARG A 42 6.41 -4.11 0.69
C ARG A 42 6.09 -4.38 2.16
N THR A 43 7.12 -4.38 3.00
CA THR A 43 7.00 -4.61 4.45
C THR A 43 6.14 -3.55 5.13
N ILE A 44 6.42 -2.27 4.88
CA ILE A 44 5.63 -1.16 5.44
C ILE A 44 4.16 -1.24 4.99
N PHE A 45 3.92 -1.45 3.70
CA PHE A 45 2.55 -1.54 3.19
C PHE A 45 1.80 -2.75 3.75
N GLY A 46 2.47 -3.90 3.94
CA GLY A 46 1.88 -5.07 4.58
C GLY A 46 1.54 -4.84 6.07
N ALA A 47 2.32 -4.02 6.77
CA ALA A 47 1.97 -3.57 8.12
C ALA A 47 0.76 -2.62 8.10
N ILE A 48 0.70 -1.67 7.16
CA ILE A 48 -0.47 -0.81 6.97
C ILE A 48 -1.74 -1.63 6.71
N GLU A 49 -1.68 -2.64 5.82
CA GLU A 49 -2.79 -3.55 5.54
C GLU A 49 -3.30 -4.22 6.83
N ALA A 50 -2.40 -4.62 7.72
CA ALA A 50 -2.75 -5.29 8.97
C ALA A 50 -3.30 -4.35 10.05
N VAL A 51 -2.69 -3.18 10.24
CA VAL A 51 -3.18 -2.14 11.15
C VAL A 51 -4.60 -1.74 10.77
N HIS A 52 -4.83 -1.50 9.47
CA HIS A 52 -6.13 -1.16 8.94
C HIS A 52 -7.16 -2.30 9.12
N LEU A 53 -6.76 -3.56 8.88
CA LEU A 53 -7.63 -4.73 9.09
C LEU A 53 -8.07 -4.85 10.56
N ASN A 54 -7.17 -4.55 11.50
CA ASN A 54 -7.44 -4.50 12.94
C ASN A 54 -8.23 -3.26 13.39
N LYS A 55 -8.71 -2.43 12.45
CA LYS A 55 -9.47 -1.20 12.71
C LYS A 55 -8.72 -0.20 13.59
N MET A 56 -7.39 -0.26 13.58
CA MET A 56 -6.55 0.73 14.26
C MET A 56 -6.28 1.92 13.34
N PRO A 57 -6.05 3.13 13.89
CA PRO A 57 -5.57 4.27 13.12
C PRO A 57 -4.29 3.89 12.37
N VAL A 58 -4.14 4.33 11.12
CA VAL A 58 -2.91 4.14 10.36
C VAL A 58 -2.12 5.43 10.42
N ASP A 59 -1.00 5.39 11.13
CA ASP A 59 -0.02 6.46 11.25
C ASP A 59 1.37 5.85 11.50
N VAL A 60 2.41 6.70 11.58
CA VAL A 60 3.80 6.24 11.76
C VAL A 60 3.98 5.43 13.05
N VAL A 61 3.26 5.77 14.12
CA VAL A 61 3.41 5.13 15.42
C VAL A 61 2.82 3.73 15.38
N THR A 62 1.54 3.63 15.03
CA THR A 62 0.79 2.37 14.95
C THR A 62 1.38 1.38 13.95
N VAL A 63 1.83 1.86 12.79
CA VAL A 63 2.50 1.03 11.78
C VAL A 63 3.87 0.57 12.27
N GLY A 64 4.62 1.44 12.94
CA GLY A 64 5.91 1.07 13.53
C GLY A 64 5.78 0.04 14.65
N GLU A 65 4.82 0.19 15.55
CA GLU A 65 4.53 -0.81 16.60
C GLU A 65 4.15 -2.16 15.99
N GLN A 66 3.36 -2.15 14.91
CA GLN A 66 3.01 -3.36 14.18
C GLN A 66 4.24 -4.04 13.56
N LEU A 67 5.19 -3.26 13.04
CA LEU A 67 6.46 -3.77 12.49
C LEU A 67 7.40 -4.28 13.59
N GLU A 68 7.48 -3.61 14.73
CA GLU A 68 8.27 -4.05 15.89
C GLU A 68 7.76 -5.38 16.43
N THR A 69 6.44 -5.51 16.58
CA THR A 69 5.80 -6.76 17.02
C THR A 69 6.13 -7.93 16.09
N ARG A 70 6.38 -7.67 14.80
CA ARG A 70 6.77 -8.67 13.80
C ARG A 70 8.28 -8.88 13.69
N GLY A 71 9.10 -8.06 14.35
CA GLY A 71 10.55 -8.06 14.17
C GLY A 71 11.00 -7.54 12.80
N GLU A 72 10.17 -6.73 12.13
CA GLU A 72 10.39 -6.27 10.75
C GLU A 72 10.76 -4.79 10.65
N LEU A 73 10.77 -4.04 11.78
CA LEU A 73 11.01 -2.60 11.80
C LEU A 73 12.33 -2.19 11.14
N GLU A 74 13.42 -2.89 11.45
CA GLU A 74 14.74 -2.60 10.88
C GLU A 74 14.78 -2.88 9.38
N ALA A 75 14.12 -3.96 8.92
CA ALA A 75 14.00 -4.27 7.50
C ALA A 75 13.15 -3.22 6.74
N ALA A 76 12.25 -2.54 7.44
CA ALA A 76 11.48 -1.41 6.94
C ALA A 76 12.24 -0.07 6.98
N GLY A 77 13.47 -0.03 7.50
CA GLY A 77 14.28 1.20 7.63
C GLY A 77 14.03 2.01 8.90
N GLY A 78 13.24 1.48 9.84
CA GLY A 78 12.98 2.10 11.13
C GLY A 78 11.98 3.26 11.11
N TYR A 79 11.66 3.78 12.31
CA TYR A 79 10.75 4.92 12.48
C TYR A 79 11.21 6.17 11.73
N GLY A 80 12.52 6.42 11.66
CA GLY A 80 13.09 7.56 10.96
C GLY A 80 12.71 7.57 9.48
N TYR A 81 12.84 6.42 8.81
CA TYR A 81 12.45 6.31 7.40
C TYR A 81 10.96 6.54 7.18
N MET A 82 10.09 5.94 8.00
CA MET A 82 8.64 6.18 7.90
C MET A 82 8.26 7.64 8.16
N ALA A 83 8.94 8.31 9.10
CA ALA A 83 8.74 9.73 9.34
C ALA A 83 9.16 10.58 8.12
N ASP A 84 10.23 10.20 7.43
CA ASP A 84 10.65 10.87 6.20
C ASP A 84 9.68 10.63 5.04
N LEU A 85 9.11 9.43 4.93
CA LEU A 85 8.05 9.13 3.96
C LEU A 85 6.82 10.02 4.20
N ALA A 86 6.43 10.21 5.46
CA ALA A 86 5.33 11.11 5.81
C ALA A 86 5.69 12.58 5.49
N LYS A 87 6.92 13.04 5.67
CA LYS A 87 7.25 14.45 5.43
C LYS A 87 7.37 14.81 3.95
N ASN A 88 7.79 13.88 3.10
CA ASN A 88 8.26 14.19 1.74
C ASN A 88 7.25 13.92 0.62
N ILE A 89 5.94 14.01 0.88
CA ILE A 89 4.93 13.73 -0.17
C ILE A 89 4.61 15.02 -0.94
N PRO A 90 4.71 15.01 -2.28
CA PRO A 90 4.36 16.17 -3.10
C PRO A 90 2.90 16.63 -2.93
N SER A 91 1.96 15.68 -2.78
CA SER A 91 0.57 15.94 -2.43
C SER A 91 -0.18 14.63 -2.12
N ALA A 92 -0.74 14.52 -0.91
CA ALA A 92 -1.63 13.41 -0.55
C ALA A 92 -2.93 13.41 -1.38
N ALA A 93 -3.38 14.58 -1.86
CA ALA A 93 -4.58 14.69 -2.69
C ALA A 93 -4.43 13.97 -4.05
N ASN A 94 -3.19 13.80 -4.53
CA ASN A 94 -2.88 13.14 -5.79
C ASN A 94 -2.46 11.67 -5.63
N VAL A 95 -2.66 11.06 -4.44
CA VAL A 95 -2.21 9.69 -4.13
C VAL A 95 -2.61 8.67 -5.20
N MET A 96 -3.85 8.74 -5.73
CA MET A 96 -4.34 7.80 -6.74
C MET A 96 -3.57 7.83 -8.06
N ARG A 97 -2.94 8.97 -8.40
CA ARG A 97 -2.03 9.04 -9.55
C ARG A 97 -0.79 8.19 -9.34
N TYR A 98 -0.21 8.23 -8.14
CA TYR A 98 0.97 7.44 -7.79
C TYR A 98 0.62 5.95 -7.65
N VAL A 99 -0.54 5.64 -7.06
CA VAL A 99 -1.07 4.27 -7.00
C VAL A 99 -1.18 3.65 -8.40
N LYS A 100 -1.69 4.40 -9.38
CA LYS A 100 -1.76 3.95 -10.77
C LYS A 100 -0.38 3.60 -11.33
N ILE A 101 0.62 4.44 -11.06
CA ILE A 101 2.00 4.20 -11.49
C ILE A 101 2.57 2.92 -10.85
N VAL A 102 2.35 2.71 -9.55
CA VAL A 102 2.80 1.50 -8.83
C VAL A 102 2.13 0.25 -9.42
N ASN A 103 0.81 0.28 -9.61
CA ASN A 103 0.05 -0.81 -10.21
C ASN A 103 0.52 -1.15 -11.62
N GLU A 104 0.61 -0.16 -12.52
CA GLU A 104 1.06 -0.35 -13.90
C GLU A 104 2.46 -0.96 -13.96
N ARG A 105 3.37 -0.45 -13.14
CA ARG A 105 4.74 -0.97 -13.05
C ARG A 105 4.76 -2.38 -12.48
N SER A 106 3.91 -2.70 -11.50
CA SER A 106 3.81 -4.07 -10.99
C SER A 106 3.29 -5.05 -12.01
N LEU A 107 2.30 -4.68 -12.83
CA LEU A 107 1.77 -5.55 -13.88
C LEU A 107 2.85 -5.88 -14.91
N ARG A 108 3.68 -4.89 -15.27
CA ARG A 108 4.81 -5.09 -16.20
C ARG A 108 5.92 -6.00 -15.66
N ARG A 109 5.97 -6.24 -14.35
CA ARG A 109 6.94 -7.17 -13.73
C ARG A 109 6.46 -8.62 -13.73
N ARG A 110 5.15 -8.86 -13.89
CA ARG A 110 4.57 -10.20 -13.81
C ARG A 110 4.77 -10.89 -15.18
N PRO A 111 5.33 -12.11 -15.22
CA PRO A 111 5.32 -12.90 -16.44
C PRO A 111 3.88 -13.33 -16.75
N GLY A 112 3.33 -12.90 -17.89
CA GLY A 112 1.92 -13.10 -18.22
C GLY A 112 1.46 -12.22 -19.38
N GLU A 113 0.14 -12.08 -19.55
CA GLU A 113 -0.48 -11.33 -20.65
C GLU A 113 0.15 -9.95 -20.89
N PRO A 114 0.32 -9.53 -22.15
CA PRO A 114 0.82 -8.22 -22.47
C PRO A 114 -0.09 -7.17 -21.84
N TRP A 115 0.48 -6.32 -20.98
CA TRP A 115 -0.17 -5.09 -20.54
C TRP A 115 -0.81 -4.42 -21.77
N ARG A 116 -2.08 -4.02 -21.68
CA ARG A 116 -2.75 -3.16 -22.67
C ARG A 116 -3.23 -1.90 -21.99
N ALA A 117 -3.09 -0.76 -22.66
CA ALA A 117 -3.44 0.57 -22.14
C ALA A 117 -4.91 0.70 -21.75
N ALA A 118 -5.75 -0.16 -22.32
CA ALA A 118 -7.18 -0.17 -22.13
C ALA A 118 -7.62 -0.88 -20.85
N ASP A 119 -6.78 -1.74 -20.25
CA ASP A 119 -7.16 -2.60 -19.11
C ASP A 119 -7.06 -1.87 -17.77
N GLY A 120 -7.45 -0.59 -17.75
CA GLY A 120 -7.31 0.32 -16.62
C GLY A 120 -7.64 -0.32 -15.27
N PHE A 121 -6.77 -0.04 -14.30
CA PHE A 121 -6.90 -0.32 -12.86
C PHE A 121 -7.29 -1.75 -12.46
N ARG A 122 -6.40 -2.41 -11.74
CA ARG A 122 -6.73 -3.69 -11.11
C ARG A 122 -7.69 -3.42 -9.94
N ASP A 123 -8.97 -3.66 -10.14
CA ASP A 123 -9.98 -3.56 -9.08
C ASP A 123 -9.92 -4.82 -8.19
N ARG A 124 -9.37 -4.67 -6.97
CA ARG A 124 -9.30 -5.72 -5.93
C ARG A 124 -10.58 -5.81 -5.10
N SER A 125 -11.49 -4.84 -5.19
CA SER A 125 -12.72 -4.78 -4.37
C SER A 125 -13.67 -5.96 -4.64
N ARG A 126 -13.60 -6.58 -5.83
CA ARG A 126 -14.36 -7.80 -6.16
C ARG A 126 -13.96 -9.02 -5.32
N GLY A 127 -12.74 -9.08 -4.80
CA GLY A 127 -12.26 -10.21 -3.99
C GLY A 127 -12.52 -10.09 -2.49
N ARG A 128 -12.64 -8.86 -1.95
CA ARG A 128 -12.71 -8.61 -0.50
C ARG A 128 -14.13 -8.70 0.09
N ARG A 129 -15.18 -8.44 -0.71
CA ARG A 129 -16.59 -8.47 -0.25
C ARG A 129 -17.13 -9.86 0.11
N GLY A 130 -16.37 -10.93 -0.11
CA GLY A 130 -16.76 -12.29 0.27
C GLY A 130 -16.42 -12.68 1.71
N ALA A 131 -15.49 -11.99 2.37
CA ALA A 131 -14.96 -12.41 3.69
C ALA A 131 -15.75 -11.86 4.89
N ASP A 132 -16.48 -10.75 4.73
CA ASP A 132 -17.19 -10.08 5.84
C ASP A 132 -18.60 -10.64 6.13
N ARG A 133 -19.06 -11.68 5.43
CA ARG A 133 -20.45 -12.18 5.57
C ARG A 133 -20.64 -13.35 6.55
N ILE A 134 -19.61 -13.81 7.26
CA ILE A 134 -19.71 -15.02 8.11
C ILE A 134 -19.46 -14.72 9.59
N GLN A 135 -20.13 -13.74 10.22
CA GLN A 135 -20.14 -13.62 11.69
C GLN A 135 -21.44 -13.09 12.34
N HIS A 136 -22.58 -13.05 11.63
CA HIS A 136 -23.85 -12.65 12.26
C HIS A 136 -25.02 -13.54 11.81
N GLN A 137 -25.02 -14.81 12.23
CA GLN A 137 -26.27 -15.57 12.36
C GLN A 137 -26.04 -16.70 13.38
N GLY A 138 -26.40 -16.45 14.62
CA GLY A 138 -26.26 -17.41 15.72
C GLY A 138 -26.61 -16.79 17.06
N ASP A 139 -27.84 -16.28 17.18
CA ASP A 139 -28.56 -16.07 18.44
C ASP A 139 -29.94 -16.73 18.29
#